data_AF-A0A7V4V8E0-F1
#
_entry.id   AF-A0A7V4V8E0-F1
#
_cell.length_a   1.000
_cell.length_b   1.000
_cell.length_c   1.000
_cell.angle_alpha   90.00
_cell.angle_beta   90.00
_cell.angle_gamma   90.00
#
_symmetry.space_group_name_H-M   'P 1'
#
loop_
_entity.id
_entity.type
_entity.pdbx_description
1 polymer ?
#
loop_
_entity_poly.entity_id
_entity_poly.type
_entity_poly.pdbx_seq_one_letter_code
_entity_poly.pdbx_strand_id
1 'polypeptide(L)'
;MKELKKFLSAVVLAFFITGILFAYIPENTEENTYLERVENPFFEVTQLIDDGIKAIRQEVVSSSYENKKSTNLSAKGVEEGESGKEEVTSKDILYYEPKEEIYEAKEVMDEILIWTTMYRTTSEDDVVTYKKMLSFIKEKQKYLEKIINALKYEKDNKDLVMQYKLKIKKIDKDYKTYKKRLKGKILLIENKPLPEPSPAE
;
A
#
# COMPACT_ATOMS: atom_id res chain seq x y z
N MET A 1 -0.65 -21.44 -5.50
CA MET A 1 -1.48 -20.20 -5.48
C MET A 1 -2.77 -20.33 -4.69
N LYS A 2 -3.56 -21.43 -4.76
CA LYS A 2 -4.79 -21.57 -3.93
C LYS A 2 -4.53 -21.65 -2.42
N GLU A 3 -3.43 -22.29 -2.00
CA GLU A 3 -3.06 -22.42 -0.58
C GLU A 3 -2.54 -21.09 0.03
N LEU A 4 -1.88 -20.25 -0.78
CA LEU A 4 -1.35 -18.96 -0.33
C LEU A 4 -2.48 -17.94 -0.07
N LYS A 5 -3.52 -17.94 -0.93
CA LYS A 5 -4.72 -17.10 -0.75
C LYS A 5 -5.54 -17.51 0.48
N LYS A 6 -5.59 -18.81 0.79
CA LYS A 6 -6.25 -19.31 2.01
C LYS A 6 -5.50 -18.92 3.27
N PHE A 7 -4.17 -18.96 3.24
CA PHE A 7 -3.32 -18.51 4.35
C PHE A 7 -3.48 -17.02 4.62
N LEU A 8 -3.46 -16.18 3.57
CA LEU A 8 -3.68 -14.74 3.71
C LEU A 8 -5.08 -14.43 4.27
N SER A 9 -6.13 -15.11 3.77
CA SER A 9 -7.49 -14.92 4.26
C SER A 9 -7.69 -15.39 5.71
N ALA A 10 -6.96 -16.43 6.15
CA ALA A 10 -7.04 -16.95 7.51
C ALA A 10 -6.31 -16.06 8.52
N VAL A 11 -5.18 -15.44 8.11
CA VAL A 11 -4.44 -14.46 8.93
C VAL A 11 -5.26 -13.19 9.12
N VAL A 12 -5.91 -12.69 8.06
CA VAL A 12 -6.81 -11.53 8.13
C VAL A 12 -8.04 -11.83 9.00
N LEU A 13 -8.66 -13.01 8.86
CA LEU A 13 -9.84 -13.36 9.65
C LEU A 13 -9.53 -13.61 11.14
N ALA A 14 -8.35 -14.17 11.47
CA ALA A 14 -7.91 -14.34 12.85
C ALA A 14 -7.63 -12.99 13.55
N PHE A 15 -7.17 -11.99 12.79
CA PHE A 15 -7.01 -10.61 13.26
C PHE A 15 -8.35 -9.91 13.55
N PHE A 16 -9.35 -10.13 12.71
CA PHE A 16 -10.68 -9.53 12.91
C PHE A 16 -11.46 -10.13 14.09
N ILE A 17 -11.32 -11.44 14.36
CA ILE A 17 -12.04 -12.09 15.47
C ILE A 17 -11.42 -11.76 16.83
N THR A 18 -10.11 -11.50 16.89
CA THR A 18 -9.45 -11.03 18.12
C THR A 18 -9.69 -9.53 18.39
N GLY A 19 -10.01 -8.75 17.35
CA GLY A 19 -10.36 -7.32 17.47
C GLY A 19 -11.66 -7.00 18.22
N ILE A 20 -12.52 -8.00 18.49
CA ILE A 20 -13.80 -7.79 19.19
C ILE A 20 -13.71 -8.09 20.70
N LEU A 21 -12.61 -8.68 21.20
CA LEU A 21 -12.60 -9.17 22.58
C LEU A 21 -11.61 -8.56 23.57
N PHE A 22 -10.62 -7.73 23.21
CA PHE A 22 -9.80 -7.09 24.26
C PHE A 22 -9.33 -5.67 23.91
N ALA A 23 -9.77 -4.71 24.72
CA ALA A 23 -9.22 -3.37 24.89
C ALA A 23 -7.81 -3.38 25.54
N TYR A 24 -6.97 -4.35 25.17
CA TYR A 24 -5.71 -4.66 25.84
C TYR A 24 -4.61 -4.79 24.78
N ILE A 25 -3.49 -4.10 25.00
CA ILE A 25 -2.29 -4.24 24.15
C ILE A 25 -1.89 -5.73 24.17
N PRO A 26 -1.72 -6.37 23.00
CA PRO A 26 -1.45 -7.81 22.94
C PRO A 26 -0.14 -8.18 23.63
N GLU A 27 0.08 -9.46 23.95
CA GLU A 27 1.34 -9.88 24.57
C GLU A 27 2.53 -9.70 23.62
N ASN A 28 3.71 -9.42 24.19
CA ASN A 28 4.97 -9.30 23.47
C ASN A 28 5.48 -10.68 23.01
N THR A 29 4.87 -11.22 21.97
CA THR A 29 5.26 -12.46 21.28
C THR A 29 6.18 -12.15 20.09
N GLU A 30 6.80 -13.17 19.49
CA GLU A 30 7.62 -13.01 18.28
C GLU A 30 6.85 -12.34 17.13
N GLU A 31 5.56 -12.64 17.00
CA GLU A 31 4.64 -12.07 16.00
C GLU A 31 4.27 -10.60 16.31
N ASN A 32 4.37 -10.17 17.56
CA ASN A 32 4.01 -8.82 18.01
C ASN A 32 5.25 -7.95 18.28
N THR A 33 6.35 -8.26 17.61
CA THR A 33 7.54 -7.41 17.66
C THR A 33 7.41 -6.20 16.73
N TYR A 34 8.12 -5.12 17.03
CA TYR A 34 8.17 -3.94 16.17
C TYR A 34 8.68 -4.28 14.76
N LEU A 35 9.57 -5.28 14.64
CA LEU A 35 10.06 -5.74 13.35
C LEU A 35 8.91 -6.30 12.51
N GLU A 36 8.11 -7.21 13.07
CA GLU A 36 7.05 -7.90 12.33
C GLU A 36 5.80 -7.02 12.12
N ARG A 37 5.44 -6.17 13.08
CA ARG A 37 4.21 -5.36 13.00
C ARG A 37 4.37 -4.00 12.35
N VAL A 38 5.59 -3.47 12.33
CA VAL A 38 5.85 -2.11 11.84
C VAL A 38 6.87 -2.12 10.72
N GLU A 39 8.05 -2.68 10.93
CA GLU A 39 9.14 -2.51 9.99
C GLU A 39 9.01 -3.33 8.71
N ASN A 40 8.72 -4.63 8.81
CA ASN A 40 8.51 -5.47 7.63
C ASN A 40 7.30 -4.95 6.80
N PRO A 41 6.11 -4.69 7.41
CA PRO A 41 4.97 -4.14 6.69
C PRO A 41 5.26 -2.75 6.12
N PHE A 42 6.05 -1.93 6.82
CA PHE A 42 6.45 -0.63 6.29
C PHE A 42 7.16 -0.77 4.95
N PHE A 43 8.06 -1.74 4.75
CA PHE A 43 8.69 -1.95 3.44
C PHE A 43 7.78 -2.66 2.43
N GLU A 44 6.88 -3.52 2.90
CA GLU A 44 5.85 -4.17 2.09
C GLU A 44 4.92 -3.16 1.40
N VAL A 45 4.53 -2.08 2.08
CA VAL A 45 3.75 -0.98 1.49
C VAL A 45 4.39 -0.45 0.20
N THR A 46 5.73 -0.36 0.12
CA THR A 46 6.40 0.07 -1.12
C THR A 46 6.29 -0.97 -2.23
N GLN A 47 6.31 -2.26 -1.89
CA GLN A 47 6.16 -3.35 -2.84
C GLN A 47 4.74 -3.35 -3.43
N LEU A 48 3.73 -3.26 -2.57
CA LEU A 48 2.32 -3.14 -2.99
C LEU A 48 2.09 -1.93 -3.90
N ILE A 49 2.69 -0.78 -3.58
CA ILE A 49 2.64 0.40 -4.45
C ILE A 49 3.35 0.17 -5.79
N ASP A 50 4.51 -0.48 -5.78
CA ASP A 50 5.25 -0.82 -7.00
C ASP A 50 4.42 -1.73 -7.91
N ASP A 51 3.77 -2.74 -7.34
CA ASP A 51 2.95 -3.73 -8.02
C ASP A 51 1.65 -3.12 -8.54
N GLY A 52 0.93 -2.34 -7.72
CA GLY A 52 -0.27 -1.63 -8.15
C GLY A 52 0.02 -0.67 -9.32
N ILE A 53 1.09 0.13 -9.25
CA ILE A 53 1.49 1.02 -10.35
C ILE A 53 1.90 0.23 -11.61
N LYS A 54 2.49 -0.96 -11.45
CA LYS A 54 2.86 -1.83 -12.57
C LYS A 54 1.62 -2.45 -13.23
N ALA A 55 0.66 -2.93 -12.45
CA ALA A 55 -0.61 -3.49 -12.93
C ALA A 55 -1.38 -2.43 -13.75
N ILE A 56 -1.47 -1.21 -13.22
CA ILE A 56 -2.02 -0.04 -13.91
C ILE A 56 -1.36 0.14 -15.29
N ARG A 57 -0.03 0.12 -15.38
CA ARG A 57 0.68 0.28 -16.65
C ARG A 57 0.44 -0.86 -17.63
N GLN A 58 0.32 -2.09 -17.15
CA GLN A 58 0.09 -3.26 -18.00
C GLN A 58 -1.29 -3.23 -18.64
N GLU A 59 -2.31 -2.86 -17.88
CA GLU A 59 -3.68 -2.69 -18.38
C GLU A 59 -3.75 -1.63 -19.49
N VAL A 60 -3.13 -0.47 -19.26
CA VAL A 60 -2.98 0.59 -20.27
C VAL A 60 -2.36 0.09 -21.57
N VAL A 61 -1.32 -0.74 -21.47
CA VAL A 61 -0.65 -1.31 -22.64
C VAL A 61 -1.55 -2.35 -23.31
N SER A 62 -2.23 -3.23 -22.58
CA SER A 62 -3.13 -4.23 -23.19
C SER A 62 -4.32 -3.60 -23.91
N SER A 63 -4.93 -2.54 -23.38
CA SER A 63 -6.02 -1.82 -24.05
C SER A 63 -5.56 -1.13 -25.34
N SER A 64 -4.27 -0.79 -25.44
CA SER A 64 -3.67 -0.22 -26.65
C SER A 64 -3.41 -1.27 -27.76
N TYR A 65 -3.49 -2.57 -27.45
CA TYR A 65 -3.13 -3.69 -28.33
C TYR A 65 -4.31 -4.63 -28.64
N GLU A 66 -5.57 -4.22 -28.45
CA GLU A 66 -6.69 -5.00 -28.96
C GLU A 66 -6.62 -5.10 -30.50
N ASN A 67 -6.48 -6.35 -30.95
CA ASN A 67 -6.04 -6.76 -32.27
C ASN A 67 -7.08 -6.42 -33.36
N LYS A 68 -6.70 -5.56 -34.32
CA LYS A 68 -7.31 -5.55 -35.67
C LYS A 68 -6.92 -6.85 -36.39
N LYS A 69 -7.62 -7.95 -36.10
CA LYS A 69 -7.54 -9.17 -36.91
C LYS A 69 -8.47 -9.01 -38.11
N SER A 70 -7.99 -8.42 -39.20
CA SER A 70 -8.70 -8.47 -40.47
C SER A 70 -8.51 -9.85 -41.10
N THR A 71 -9.45 -10.75 -40.88
CA THR A 71 -9.57 -11.97 -41.68
C THR A 71 -10.10 -11.59 -43.06
N ASN A 72 -9.19 -11.41 -44.02
CA ASN A 72 -9.56 -11.45 -45.43
C ASN A 72 -9.70 -12.92 -45.85
N LEU A 73 -10.92 -13.44 -45.84
CA LEU A 73 -11.28 -14.63 -46.59
C LEU A 73 -12.42 -14.27 -47.55
N SER A 74 -12.04 -14.27 -48.83
CA SER A 74 -12.83 -13.93 -49.98
C SER A 74 -14.05 -14.82 -50.20
N ALA A 75 -15.11 -14.18 -50.71
CA ALA A 75 -16.21 -14.70 -51.52
C ALA A 75 -17.54 -15.05 -50.80
N LYS A 76 -18.50 -14.11 -50.93
CA LYS A 76 -19.96 -14.22 -50.74
C LYS A 76 -20.43 -14.66 -49.35
N GLY A 77 -20.54 -13.68 -48.45
CA GLY A 77 -21.43 -13.70 -47.30
C GLY A 77 -21.72 -12.26 -46.90
N VAL A 78 -22.99 -11.92 -46.69
CA VAL A 78 -23.40 -10.61 -46.18
C VAL A 78 -22.91 -10.50 -44.73
N GLU A 79 -22.07 -9.51 -44.44
CA GLU A 79 -21.66 -9.17 -43.08
C GLU A 79 -22.52 -8.00 -42.56
N GLU A 80 -23.52 -8.30 -41.73
CA GLU A 80 -24.00 -7.34 -40.75
C GLU A 80 -23.00 -7.34 -39.58
N GLY A 81 -22.13 -6.35 -39.58
CA GLY A 81 -21.24 -6.05 -38.45
C GLY A 81 -21.61 -4.69 -37.88
N GLU A 82 -22.29 -4.69 -36.73
CA GLU A 82 -22.46 -3.50 -35.91
C GLU A 82 -21.08 -3.10 -35.34
N SER A 83 -20.34 -2.32 -36.13
CA SER A 83 -19.00 -1.84 -35.80
C SER A 83 -19.11 -0.62 -34.88
N GLY A 84 -19.39 -0.85 -33.59
CA GLY A 84 -19.02 0.08 -32.53
C GLY A 84 -17.50 0.07 -32.35
N LYS A 85 -16.78 0.94 -33.06
CA LYS A 85 -15.35 1.19 -32.80
C LYS A 85 -15.23 2.24 -31.69
N GLU A 86 -15.03 1.81 -30.45
CA GLU A 86 -14.33 2.66 -29.48
C GLU A 86 -12.83 2.53 -29.72
N GLU A 87 -12.30 3.40 -30.59
CA GLU A 87 -10.86 3.57 -30.77
C GLU A 87 -10.32 4.34 -29.55
N VAL A 88 -10.00 3.64 -28.45
CA VAL A 88 -9.25 4.23 -27.33
C VAL A 88 -7.80 4.34 -27.80
N THR A 89 -7.45 5.48 -28.41
CA THR A 89 -6.04 5.72 -28.72
C THR A 89 -5.27 5.78 -27.40
N SER A 90 -4.02 5.34 -27.40
CA SER A 90 -3.13 5.36 -26.21
C SER A 90 -2.91 6.76 -25.62
N LYS A 91 -3.42 7.82 -26.29
CA LYS A 91 -3.48 9.20 -25.82
C LYS A 91 -4.72 9.53 -24.97
N ASP A 92 -5.73 8.67 -24.95
CA ASP A 92 -7.03 8.90 -24.31
C ASP A 92 -7.17 8.23 -22.93
N ILE A 93 -6.09 7.68 -22.37
CA ILE A 93 -6.12 7.14 -21.01
C ILE A 93 -6.07 8.32 -20.04
N LEU A 94 -7.24 8.90 -19.84
CA LEU A 94 -7.47 10.10 -19.06
C LEU A 94 -7.32 9.84 -17.54
N TYR A 95 -7.45 8.58 -17.12
CA TYR A 95 -7.44 8.16 -15.71
C TYR A 95 -6.72 6.83 -15.52
N TYR A 96 -5.97 6.74 -14.43
CA TYR A 96 -5.43 5.49 -13.92
C TYR A 96 -6.17 5.17 -12.62
N GLU A 97 -7.10 4.23 -12.64
CA GLU A 97 -7.81 3.88 -11.41
C GLU A 97 -6.86 3.21 -10.40
N PRO A 98 -7.01 3.48 -9.08
CA PRO A 98 -6.24 2.79 -8.07
C PRO A 98 -6.57 1.29 -8.09
N LYS A 99 -5.55 0.45 -8.19
CA LYS A 99 -5.70 -1.01 -8.11
C LYS A 99 -5.80 -1.49 -6.67
N GLU A 100 -6.27 -2.72 -6.52
CA GLU A 100 -6.47 -3.39 -5.23
C GLU A 100 -5.21 -3.28 -4.34
N GLU A 101 -4.02 -3.47 -4.91
CA GLU A 101 -2.75 -3.40 -4.20
C GLU A 101 -2.48 -2.01 -3.60
N ILE A 102 -2.99 -0.93 -4.21
CA ILE A 102 -2.85 0.43 -3.69
C ILE A 102 -3.76 0.65 -2.47
N TYR A 103 -4.93 0.00 -2.44
CA TYR A 103 -5.82 0.04 -1.27
C TYR A 103 -5.31 -0.87 -0.15
N GLU A 104 -4.80 -2.06 -0.47
CA GLU A 104 -4.12 -2.94 0.48
C GLU A 104 -2.93 -2.21 1.14
N ALA A 105 -2.13 -1.48 0.35
CA ALA A 105 -1.06 -0.64 0.87
C ALA A 105 -1.56 0.40 1.89
N LYS A 106 -2.78 0.93 1.72
CA LYS A 106 -3.39 1.88 2.66
C LYS A 106 -3.80 1.19 3.95
N GLU A 107 -4.45 0.03 3.86
CA GLU A 107 -4.87 -0.76 5.02
C GLU A 107 -3.66 -1.14 5.88
N VAL A 108 -2.61 -1.68 5.25
CA VAL A 108 -1.34 -2.00 5.93
C VAL A 108 -0.73 -0.75 6.59
N MET A 109 -0.78 0.41 5.93
CA MET A 109 -0.28 1.65 6.51
C MET A 109 -1.08 2.10 7.74
N ASP A 110 -2.40 1.97 7.72
CA ASP A 110 -3.29 2.31 8.83
C ASP A 110 -3.05 1.37 10.02
N GLU A 111 -2.84 0.06 9.77
CA GLU A 111 -2.44 -0.91 10.79
C GLU A 111 -1.10 -0.55 11.43
N ILE A 112 -0.08 -0.22 10.62
CA ILE A 112 1.23 0.22 11.13
C ILE A 112 1.07 1.38 12.10
N LEU A 113 0.22 2.36 11.78
CA LEU A 113 0.02 3.52 12.64
C LEU A 113 -0.58 3.13 13.98
N ILE A 114 -1.58 2.25 14.00
CA ILE A 114 -2.16 1.71 15.23
C ILE A 114 -1.07 1.03 16.06
N TRP A 115 -0.32 0.12 15.45
CA TRP A 115 0.76 -0.61 16.11
C TRP A 115 1.83 0.31 16.68
N THR A 116 2.25 1.36 15.96
CA THR A 116 3.28 2.29 16.46
C THR A 116 2.91 2.99 17.76
N THR A 117 1.61 3.14 18.07
CA THR A 117 1.16 3.71 19.35
C THR A 117 1.41 2.77 20.54
N MET A 118 1.55 1.47 20.28
CA MET A 118 1.76 0.44 21.30
C MET A 118 3.23 0.16 21.60
N TYR A 119 4.17 0.86 20.96
CA TYR A 119 5.60 0.64 21.15
C TYR A 119 6.31 1.85 21.79
N ARG A 120 7.32 1.56 22.60
CA ARG A 120 8.24 2.54 23.20
C ARG A 120 9.69 2.11 23.06
N THR A 121 10.60 3.08 23.09
CA THR A 121 12.03 2.79 23.22
C THR A 121 12.40 2.43 24.66
N THR A 122 13.38 1.55 24.82
CA THR A 122 13.98 1.16 26.11
C THR A 122 15.08 2.11 26.59
N SER A 123 15.58 2.98 25.71
CA SER A 123 16.63 3.96 26.02
C SER A 123 16.09 5.39 25.87
N GLU A 124 16.30 6.23 26.88
CA GLU A 124 15.90 7.64 26.85
C GLU A 124 16.62 8.43 25.74
N ASP A 125 17.89 8.09 25.48
CA ASP A 125 18.71 8.68 24.40
C ASP A 125 18.12 8.44 23.00
N ASP A 126 17.33 7.37 22.85
CA ASP A 126 16.72 6.98 21.58
C ASP A 126 15.35 7.62 21.32
N VAL A 127 14.80 8.38 22.27
CA VAL A 127 13.46 8.99 22.12
C VAL A 127 13.39 9.88 20.88
N VAL A 128 14.42 10.70 20.65
CA VAL A 128 14.51 11.56 19.45
C VAL A 128 14.58 10.70 18.19
N THR A 129 15.39 9.65 18.22
CA THR A 129 15.59 8.75 17.09
C THR A 129 14.28 8.04 16.73
N TYR A 130 13.59 7.49 17.72
CA TYR A 130 12.31 6.82 17.58
C TYR A 130 11.21 7.76 17.06
N LYS A 131 11.11 8.99 17.62
CA LYS A 131 10.18 10.01 17.11
C LYS A 131 10.42 10.33 15.64
N LYS A 132 11.69 10.39 15.21
CA LYS A 132 12.01 10.62 13.80
C LYS A 132 11.64 9.43 12.92
N MET A 133 11.80 8.19 13.40
CA MET A 133 11.30 7.00 12.70
C MET A 133 9.77 7.05 12.52
N LEU A 134 9.02 7.42 13.56
CA LEU A 134 7.57 7.64 13.45
C LEU A 134 7.22 8.75 12.45
N SER A 135 8.06 9.78 12.33
CA SER A 135 7.84 10.83 11.32
C SER A 135 7.95 10.31 9.88
N PHE A 136 8.84 9.35 9.62
CA PHE A 136 8.96 8.72 8.30
C PHE A 136 7.74 7.87 7.96
N ILE A 137 7.17 7.17 8.95
CA ILE A 137 5.92 6.41 8.82
C ILE A 137 4.78 7.37 8.40
N LYS A 138 4.58 8.46 9.14
CA LYS A 138 3.57 9.47 8.80
C LYS A 138 3.81 10.14 7.45
N GLU A 139 5.07 10.42 7.11
CA GLU A 139 5.42 11.00 5.81
C GLU A 139 5.09 10.04 4.67
N LYS A 140 5.34 8.73 4.86
CA LYS A 140 4.99 7.70 3.89
C LYS A 140 3.48 7.59 3.66
N GLN A 141 2.68 7.58 4.74
CA GLN A 141 1.21 7.62 4.66
C GLN A 141 0.73 8.81 3.82
N LYS A 142 1.25 10.00 4.10
CA LYS A 142 0.89 11.22 3.37
C LYS A 142 1.16 11.10 1.86
N TYR A 143 2.27 10.50 1.45
CA TYR A 143 2.55 10.31 0.02
C TYR A 143 1.71 9.19 -0.60
N LEU A 144 1.36 8.15 0.16
CA LEU A 144 0.41 7.12 -0.29
C LEU A 144 -0.97 7.73 -0.54
N GLU A 145 -1.48 8.56 0.36
CA GLU A 145 -2.74 9.29 0.15
C GLU A 145 -2.68 10.19 -1.08
N LYS A 146 -1.54 10.86 -1.32
CA LYS A 146 -1.35 11.64 -2.55
C LYS A 146 -1.36 10.77 -3.81
N ILE A 147 -0.81 9.56 -3.77
CA ILE A 147 -0.90 8.61 -4.89
C ILE A 147 -2.36 8.24 -5.12
N ILE A 148 -3.10 7.88 -4.08
CA ILE A 148 -4.52 7.51 -4.18
C ILE A 148 -5.34 8.68 -4.77
N ASN A 149 -5.13 9.90 -4.27
CA ASN A 149 -5.85 11.08 -4.74
C ASN A 149 -5.50 11.41 -6.20
N ALA A 150 -4.22 11.31 -6.58
CA ALA A 150 -3.78 11.53 -7.95
C ALA A 150 -4.42 10.49 -8.89
N LEU A 151 -4.43 9.21 -8.50
CA LEU A 151 -5.06 8.13 -9.26
C LEU A 151 -6.59 8.33 -9.40
N LYS A 152 -7.27 8.76 -8.33
CA LYS A 152 -8.73 8.94 -8.34
C LYS A 152 -9.22 10.18 -9.07
N TYR A 153 -8.52 11.31 -8.95
CA TYR A 153 -9.10 12.62 -9.24
C TYR A 153 -8.31 13.44 -10.26
N GLU A 154 -7.04 13.13 -10.49
CA GLU A 154 -6.21 13.92 -11.40
C GLU A 154 -6.17 13.29 -12.80
N LYS A 155 -6.38 14.14 -13.82
CA LYS A 155 -6.13 13.79 -15.21
C LYS A 155 -4.63 13.79 -15.49
N ASP A 156 -4.16 12.92 -16.37
CA ASP A 156 -2.74 12.83 -16.76
C ASP A 156 -1.77 12.61 -15.57
N ASN A 157 -2.22 11.88 -14.55
CA ASN A 157 -1.55 11.77 -13.25
C ASN A 157 -0.22 10.98 -13.23
N LYS A 158 0.24 10.45 -14.37
CA LYS A 158 1.41 9.54 -14.46
C LYS A 158 2.67 10.11 -13.83
N ASP A 159 2.97 11.37 -14.13
CA ASP A 159 4.19 12.02 -13.64
C ASP A 159 4.09 12.32 -12.15
N LEU A 160 2.91 12.71 -11.66
CA LEU A 160 2.66 12.96 -10.24
C LEU A 160 2.76 11.66 -9.44
N VAL A 161 2.10 10.58 -9.89
CA VAL A 161 2.19 9.25 -9.29
C VAL A 161 3.65 8.77 -9.24
N MET A 162 4.42 8.97 -10.32
CA MET A 162 5.84 8.61 -10.34
C MET A 162 6.68 9.45 -9.37
N GLN A 163 6.43 10.76 -9.28
CA GLN A 163 7.13 11.63 -8.34
C GLN A 163 6.86 11.21 -6.89
N TYR A 164 5.60 10.94 -6.53
CA TYR A 164 5.24 10.48 -5.19
C TYR A 164 5.81 9.09 -4.87
N LYS A 165 5.78 8.18 -5.83
CA LYS A 165 6.45 6.87 -5.73
C LYS A 165 7.95 7.01 -5.38
N LEU A 166 8.67 7.91 -6.06
CA LEU A 166 10.08 8.16 -5.77
C LEU A 166 10.30 8.75 -4.38
N LYS A 167 9.40 9.60 -3.89
CA LYS A 167 9.44 10.11 -2.51
C LYS A 167 9.29 8.97 -1.50
N ILE A 168 8.36 8.06 -1.71
CA ILE A 168 8.17 6.87 -0.87
C ILE A 168 9.45 6.01 -0.80
N LYS A 169 10.08 5.73 -1.95
CA LYS A 169 11.35 4.98 -1.99
C LYS A 169 12.49 5.68 -1.26
N LYS A 170 12.52 7.02 -1.32
CA LYS A 170 13.49 7.81 -0.57
C LYS A 170 13.26 7.67 0.94
N ILE A 171 12.01 7.72 1.39
CA ILE A 171 11.64 7.56 2.79
C ILE A 171 12.10 6.20 3.32
N ASP A 172 11.96 5.11 2.55
CA ASP A 172 12.48 3.79 2.94
C ASP A 172 13.99 3.79 3.19
N LYS A 173 14.74 4.41 2.27
CA LYS A 173 16.20 4.53 2.37
C LYS A 173 16.60 5.36 3.58
N ASP A 174 15.92 6.48 3.80
CA ASP A 174 16.19 7.39 4.92
C ASP A 174 15.84 6.71 6.25
N TYR A 175 14.70 6.02 6.34
CA TYR A 175 14.30 5.20 7.50
C TYR A 175 15.35 4.15 7.82
N LYS A 176 15.76 3.33 6.84
CA LYS A 176 16.77 2.27 7.04
C LYS A 176 18.12 2.82 7.49
N THR A 177 18.51 3.99 6.97
CA THR A 177 19.75 4.67 7.36
C THR A 177 19.65 5.20 8.78
N TYR A 178 18.52 5.80 9.12
CA TYR A 178 18.31 6.46 10.40
C TYR A 178 18.10 5.46 11.54
N LYS A 179 17.44 4.32 11.29
CA LYS A 179 17.27 3.22 12.24
C LYS A 179 18.59 2.74 12.83
N LYS A 180 19.69 2.76 12.05
CA LYS A 180 21.04 2.37 12.54
C LYS A 180 21.55 3.21 13.72
N ARG A 181 20.90 4.33 14.01
CA ARG A 181 21.24 5.22 15.14
C ARG A 181 20.59 4.79 16.46
N LEU A 182 19.59 3.90 16.42
CA LEU A 182 18.99 3.34 17.63
C LEU A 182 20.04 2.49 18.36
N LYS A 183 20.23 2.77 19.66
CA LYS A 183 21.15 2.01 20.51
C LYS A 183 20.44 0.91 21.30
N GLY A 184 19.22 1.20 21.75
CA GLY A 184 18.33 0.32 22.50
C GLY A 184 17.33 -0.42 21.61
N LYS A 185 16.45 -1.17 22.28
CA LYS A 185 15.36 -1.92 21.64
C LYS A 185 14.05 -1.12 21.68
N ILE A 186 13.23 -1.30 20.65
CA ILE A 186 11.82 -0.89 20.67
C ILE A 186 11.02 -2.08 21.21
N LEU A 187 10.29 -1.86 22.31
CA LEU A 187 9.48 -2.88 22.96
C LEU A 187 8.03 -2.44 23.04
N LEU A 188 7.14 -3.43 23.08
CA LEU A 188 5.72 -3.21 23.29
C LEU A 188 5.47 -2.60 24.68
N ILE A 189 4.49 -1.72 24.79
CA ILE A 189 4.07 -1.13 26.05
C ILE A 189 3.20 -2.16 26.78
N GLU A 190 3.78 -2.88 27.72
CA GLU A 190 3.03 -3.84 28.53
C GLU A 190 2.01 -3.14 29.45
N ASN A 191 0.83 -3.75 29.62
CA ASN A 191 -0.20 -3.37 30.60
C ASN A 191 -0.87 -1.99 30.44
N LYS A 192 -1.02 -1.46 29.21
CA LYS A 192 -1.84 -0.26 28.98
C LYS A 192 -3.03 -0.53 28.04
N PRO A 193 -4.18 0.12 28.26
CA PRO A 193 -5.24 0.12 27.26
C PRO A 193 -4.74 0.82 25.98
N LEU A 194 -5.20 0.33 24.83
CA LEU A 194 -5.03 1.00 23.54
C LEU A 194 -5.46 2.47 23.65
N PRO A 195 -4.68 3.44 23.12
CA PRO A 195 -5.15 4.81 23.06
C PRO A 195 -6.41 4.86 22.19
N GLU A 196 -7.49 5.42 22.72
CA GLU A 196 -8.73 5.62 21.97
C GLU A 196 -8.42 6.43 20.70
N PRO A 197 -9.04 6.11 19.55
CA PRO A 197 -8.88 6.90 18.35
C PRO A 197 -9.30 8.34 18.65
N SER A 198 -8.39 9.28 18.45
CA SER A 198 -8.69 10.70 18.64
C SER A 198 -9.90 11.05 17.76
N PRO A 199 -10.97 11.66 18.30
CA PRO A 199 -12.04 12.16 17.47
C PRO A 199 -11.43 13.14 16.45
N ALA A 200 -11.79 12.96 15.18
CA ALA A 200 -11.38 13.86 14.12
C ALA A 200 -11.93 15.26 14.43
N GLU A 201 -11.03 16.25 14.57
CA GLU A 201 -11.38 17.68 14.55
C GLU A 201 -11.54 18.19 13.12
#